data_AF-A0A4U5URI9-F1
#
_entry.id   AF-A0A4U5URI9-F1
#
_cell.length_a   1.000
_cell.length_b   1.000
_cell.length_c   1.000
_cell.angle_alpha   90.00
_cell.angle_beta   90.00
_cell.angle_gamma   90.00
#
_symmetry.space_group_name_H-M   'P 1'
#
loop_
_entity.id
_entity.type
_entity.pdbx_description
1 polymer ?
#
loop_
_entity_poly.entity_id
_entity_poly.type
_entity_poly.pdbx_seq_one_letter_code
_entity_poly.pdbx_strand_id
1 'polypeptide(L)'
;MCLTGSLLRSVLVVLLLASSCGKRRCNYKEILGSYREVILVELHNLNLTGSIISSKERDPCPSPKARRILVSIYSMTQQMRCHRGGKQRSDLEKPLDSMERLIIHNCSPDYLGKRVSCSAVKKVRGKKRKRISQSVYVRRAGMASSGSSGGVADMDPDVARRLFEEGAFLVLLGVPQGTELGIDCKSWQVGPRFKGVKMIPPGLHFLHYCSVNKPSCGGEIGPKTGLFITLKPKEILLANWDPKEEDLDFSASQNEEEVSRIRANLRDLDAFLGPYPYEVMRKWVSLTDRLSEEVAKNLQPLSGRICAFSDVIPEVQLKHTKDRAEQPRNDTACQSMKEGLARLPRMKLREGTELRFSVIPKKTYPPGATPAEITQCSLDFSYALETVLAKNHELQPLNLLGELQFAFVCFLIGNVYEGFEHWKCLLALLCRSEEAMRTRKELYLGLIAVLYHQLGEIPPDFFVDIVSQNNFLTTTLQDFFQFASGPGVDSTLRKRAEKFKAHLTKKFRWDFDADLDDCAPVVVELPEGVTVD
;
A
#
# COMPACT_ATOMS: atom_id res chain seq x y z
N MET A 1 -16.36 14.35 -6.55
CA MET A 1 -17.09 13.45 -7.47
C MET A 1 -16.28 12.17 -7.61
N CYS A 2 -16.65 11.13 -6.85
CA CYS A 2 -15.83 9.92 -6.71
C CYS A 2 -15.90 9.05 -7.96
N LEU A 3 -14.77 8.48 -8.37
CA LEU A 3 -14.75 7.34 -9.29
C LEU A 3 -15.26 6.12 -8.51
N THR A 4 -16.40 5.56 -8.91
CA THR A 4 -16.95 4.38 -8.22
C THR A 4 -16.07 3.15 -8.48
N GLY A 5 -15.84 2.36 -7.42
CA GLY A 5 -14.87 1.24 -7.46
C GLY A 5 -15.11 0.18 -8.54
N SER A 6 -16.33 0.07 -9.08
CA SER A 6 -16.63 -0.81 -10.22
C SER A 6 -15.90 -0.39 -11.51
N LEU A 7 -15.67 0.91 -11.73
CA LEU A 7 -14.93 1.40 -12.88
C LEU A 7 -13.44 1.15 -12.75
N LEU A 8 -12.91 1.28 -11.52
CA LEU A 8 -11.51 0.97 -11.23
C LEU A 8 -11.22 -0.54 -11.37
N ARG A 9 -12.11 -1.39 -10.84
CA ARG A 9 -12.09 -2.85 -11.07
C ARG A 9 -12.14 -3.19 -12.55
N SER A 10 -12.93 -2.47 -13.35
CA SER A 10 -13.00 -2.64 -14.80
C SER A 10 -11.69 -2.28 -15.51
N VAL A 11 -11.00 -1.22 -15.07
CA VAL A 11 -9.67 -0.85 -15.58
C VAL A 11 -8.60 -1.88 -15.16
N LEU A 12 -8.62 -2.36 -13.91
CA LEU A 12 -7.79 -3.49 -13.45
C LEU A 12 -7.98 -4.73 -14.34
N VAL A 13 -9.23 -5.12 -14.59
CA VAL A 13 -9.56 -6.28 -15.45
C VAL A 13 -9.07 -6.08 -16.89
N VAL A 14 -9.12 -4.87 -17.46
CA VAL A 14 -8.52 -4.60 -18.79
C VAL A 14 -6.99 -4.76 -18.77
N LEU A 15 -6.30 -4.28 -17.73
CA LEU A 15 -4.85 -4.40 -17.59
C LEU A 15 -4.42 -5.87 -17.35
N LEU A 16 -5.19 -6.63 -16.58
CA LEU A 16 -4.97 -8.07 -16.32
C LEU A 16 -5.29 -8.94 -17.55
N LEU A 17 -6.36 -8.63 -18.31
CA LEU A 17 -6.68 -9.30 -19.57
C LEU A 17 -5.67 -8.97 -20.68
N ALA A 18 -5.09 -7.78 -20.68
CA ALA A 18 -3.96 -7.45 -21.57
C ALA A 18 -2.71 -8.28 -21.22
N SER A 19 -2.47 -8.55 -19.93
CA SER A 19 -1.36 -9.39 -19.47
C SER A 19 -1.51 -10.88 -19.80
N SER A 20 -2.74 -11.40 -19.90
CA SER A 20 -3.01 -12.85 -20.06
C SER A 20 -3.26 -13.30 -21.50
N CYS A 21 -3.30 -12.39 -22.49
CA CYS A 21 -3.64 -12.72 -23.88
C CYS A 21 -2.52 -12.48 -24.93
N GLY A 22 -1.27 -12.30 -24.49
CA GLY A 22 -0.11 -12.01 -25.34
C GLY A 22 0.91 -13.15 -25.45
N LYS A 23 0.85 -13.97 -26.51
CA LYS A 23 1.86 -15.02 -26.82
C LYS A 23 3.19 -14.47 -27.38
N ARG A 24 3.78 -13.40 -26.80
CA ARG A 24 5.16 -12.95 -27.13
C ARG A 24 5.91 -12.43 -25.90
N ARG A 25 7.24 -12.64 -25.90
CA ARG A 25 8.19 -12.30 -24.84
C ARG A 25 8.31 -10.78 -24.60
N CYS A 26 7.38 -10.22 -23.84
CA CYS A 26 7.55 -8.93 -23.16
C CYS A 26 7.45 -9.17 -21.65
N ASN A 27 8.41 -8.66 -20.87
CA ASN A 27 8.45 -8.87 -19.43
C ASN A 27 7.48 -7.91 -18.71
N TYR A 28 6.17 -8.21 -18.78
CA TYR A 28 5.14 -7.38 -18.16
C TYR A 28 5.31 -7.22 -16.64
N LYS A 29 6.07 -8.09 -15.98
CA LYS A 29 6.46 -7.99 -14.56
C LYS A 29 7.29 -6.72 -14.27
N GLU A 30 8.16 -6.30 -15.19
CA GLU A 30 8.93 -5.05 -15.07
C GLU A 30 8.06 -3.82 -15.37
N ILE A 31 7.23 -3.87 -16.42
CA ILE A 31 6.34 -2.76 -16.80
C ILE A 31 5.31 -2.49 -15.70
N LEU A 32 4.68 -3.53 -15.17
CA LEU A 32 3.76 -3.39 -14.04
C LEU A 32 4.50 -2.94 -12.79
N GLY A 33 5.74 -3.40 -12.56
CA GLY A 33 6.61 -2.86 -11.50
C GLY A 33 6.81 -1.34 -11.61
N SER A 34 6.99 -0.81 -12.81
CA SER A 34 7.17 0.64 -13.06
C SER A 34 5.88 1.49 -12.90
N TYR A 35 4.70 0.86 -12.93
CA TYR A 35 3.41 1.53 -12.76
C TYR A 35 2.68 1.11 -11.47
N ARG A 36 3.24 0.19 -10.67
CA ARG A 36 2.63 -0.38 -9.45
C ARG A 36 2.32 0.71 -8.43
N GLU A 37 3.27 1.63 -8.23
CA GLU A 37 3.13 2.78 -7.34
C GLU A 37 1.98 3.68 -7.76
N VAL A 38 1.88 4.00 -9.05
CA VAL A 38 0.82 4.86 -9.60
C VAL A 38 -0.56 4.21 -9.45
N ILE A 39 -0.64 2.89 -9.65
CA ILE A 39 -1.88 2.11 -9.48
C ILE A 39 -2.27 2.02 -7.99
N LEU A 40 -1.31 1.86 -7.08
CA LEU A 40 -1.55 1.81 -5.63
C LEU A 40 -1.94 3.17 -5.03
N VAL A 41 -1.30 4.26 -5.46
CA VAL A 41 -1.67 5.63 -5.07
C VAL A 41 -3.13 5.93 -5.47
N GLU A 42 -3.53 5.59 -6.69
CA GLU A 42 -4.92 5.79 -7.14
C GLU A 42 -5.93 4.81 -6.50
N LEU A 43 -5.49 3.61 -6.08
CA LEU A 43 -6.30 2.70 -5.26
C LEU A 43 -6.52 3.26 -3.84
N HIS A 44 -5.49 3.87 -3.24
CA HIS A 44 -5.56 4.38 -1.87
C HIS A 44 -6.35 5.70 -1.77
N ASN A 45 -6.25 6.56 -2.79
CA ASN A 45 -7.04 7.80 -2.92
C ASN A 45 -8.57 7.58 -2.98
N LEU A 46 -9.04 6.33 -3.03
CA LEU A 46 -10.46 5.95 -3.06
C LEU A 46 -11.06 5.57 -1.69
N ASN A 47 -10.33 5.82 -0.60
CA ASN A 47 -10.83 5.84 0.77
C ASN A 47 -11.48 4.52 1.24
N LEU A 48 -10.63 3.51 1.51
CA LEU A 48 -11.03 2.15 1.90
C LEU A 48 -11.65 2.03 3.32
N THR A 49 -11.94 3.14 4.01
CA THR A 49 -12.56 3.17 5.35
C THR A 49 -13.96 3.81 5.38
N GLY A 50 -14.55 4.11 4.21
CA GLY A 50 -15.90 4.67 4.11
C GLY A 50 -17.03 3.65 4.39
N SER A 51 -17.79 3.88 5.46
CA SER A 51 -19.02 3.11 5.75
C SER A 51 -20.07 3.32 4.66
N ILE A 52 -20.64 2.24 4.13
CA ILE A 52 -21.62 2.28 3.04
C ILE A 52 -23.02 2.55 3.61
N ILE A 53 -23.50 3.78 3.48
CA ILE A 53 -24.94 4.11 3.62
C ILE A 53 -25.49 4.42 2.24
N SER A 54 -26.47 3.63 1.80
CA SER A 54 -27.11 3.80 0.50
C SER A 54 -28.27 4.80 0.53
N SER A 55 -28.31 5.71 -0.44
CA SER A 55 -29.57 6.22 -0.98
C SER A 55 -29.44 6.44 -2.49
N LYS A 56 -30.54 6.27 -3.22
CA LYS A 56 -30.58 6.34 -4.69
C LYS A 56 -31.04 7.71 -5.14
N GLU A 57 -30.22 8.40 -5.92
CA GLU A 57 -30.69 9.26 -7.00
C GLU A 57 -29.65 9.26 -8.15
N ARG A 58 -30.10 9.33 -9.40
CA ARG A 58 -29.24 9.07 -10.58
C ARG A 58 -28.63 10.37 -11.10
N ASP A 59 -27.38 10.63 -10.72
CA ASP A 59 -26.60 11.77 -11.19
C ASP A 59 -25.75 11.46 -12.45
N PRO A 60 -25.36 12.48 -13.25
CA PRO A 60 -24.72 12.28 -14.55
C PRO A 60 -23.22 11.93 -14.48
N CYS A 61 -22.78 11.25 -15.54
CA CYS A 61 -21.44 10.68 -15.76
C CYS A 61 -20.27 11.65 -15.42
N PRO A 62 -19.17 11.19 -14.78
CA PRO A 62 -18.15 12.05 -14.16
C PRO A 62 -17.34 12.94 -15.12
N SER A 63 -16.51 13.82 -14.53
CA SER A 63 -15.80 14.96 -15.10
C SER A 63 -15.28 14.82 -16.56
N PRO A 64 -15.09 15.93 -17.31
CA PRO A 64 -14.66 15.89 -18.71
C PRO A 64 -13.39 15.08 -19.02
N LYS A 65 -12.53 14.82 -18.02
CA LYS A 65 -11.34 13.96 -18.10
C LYS A 65 -11.74 12.48 -18.02
N ALA A 66 -12.55 12.10 -17.01
CA ALA A 66 -13.11 10.75 -16.87
C ALA A 66 -13.99 10.35 -18.08
N ARG A 67 -14.80 11.28 -18.59
CA ARG A 67 -15.63 11.08 -19.80
C ARG A 67 -14.80 10.70 -21.04
N ARG A 68 -13.63 11.32 -21.26
CA ARG A 68 -12.73 10.95 -22.38
C ARG A 68 -12.16 9.55 -22.20
N ILE A 69 -11.77 9.19 -20.98
CA ILE A 69 -11.23 7.88 -20.64
C ILE A 69 -12.31 6.80 -20.90
N LEU A 70 -13.54 7.01 -20.42
CA LEU A 70 -14.68 6.12 -20.65
C LEU A 70 -15.00 5.92 -22.15
N VAL A 71 -15.05 6.99 -22.94
CA VAL A 71 -15.28 6.91 -24.39
C VAL A 71 -14.12 6.20 -25.11
N SER A 72 -12.88 6.37 -24.64
CA SER A 72 -11.72 5.66 -25.16
C SER A 72 -11.77 4.17 -24.83
N ILE A 73 -12.10 3.80 -23.59
CA ILE A 73 -12.29 2.40 -23.16
C ILE A 73 -13.40 1.75 -23.99
N TYR A 74 -14.57 2.39 -24.13
CA TYR A 74 -15.66 1.88 -24.96
C TYR A 74 -15.22 1.68 -26.42
N SER A 75 -14.48 2.64 -26.99
CA SER A 75 -13.96 2.53 -28.36
C SER A 75 -12.98 1.36 -28.52
N MET A 76 -12.09 1.14 -27.54
CA MET A 76 -11.19 -0.01 -27.48
C MET A 76 -11.95 -1.34 -27.33
N THR A 77 -12.99 -1.40 -26.49
CA THR A 77 -13.87 -2.57 -26.32
C THR A 77 -14.53 -2.97 -27.65
N GLN A 78 -15.04 -2.00 -28.42
CA GLN A 78 -15.61 -2.28 -29.75
C GLN A 78 -14.54 -2.66 -30.79
N GLN A 79 -13.35 -2.06 -30.76
CA GLN A 79 -12.22 -2.47 -31.62
C GLN A 79 -11.75 -3.91 -31.34
N MET A 80 -11.67 -4.30 -30.06
CA MET A 80 -11.33 -5.66 -29.63
C MET A 80 -12.31 -6.70 -30.17
N ARG A 81 -13.62 -6.46 -30.06
CA ARG A 81 -14.67 -7.31 -30.67
C ARG A 81 -14.50 -7.50 -32.19
N CYS A 82 -13.93 -6.53 -32.89
CA CYS A 82 -13.74 -6.59 -34.34
C CYS A 82 -12.44 -7.28 -34.80
N HIS A 83 -11.55 -7.72 -33.90
CA HIS A 83 -10.17 -8.09 -34.25
C HIS A 83 -9.77 -9.57 -34.12
N ARG A 84 -10.67 -10.50 -33.76
CA ARG A 84 -10.38 -11.95 -33.73
C ARG A 84 -11.53 -12.80 -34.26
N GLY A 85 -11.19 -13.83 -35.03
CA GLY A 85 -12.08 -14.93 -35.41
C GLY A 85 -11.48 -16.27 -34.98
N GLY A 86 -12.31 -17.23 -34.57
CA GLY A 86 -11.89 -18.54 -34.06
C GLY A 86 -12.15 -18.75 -32.56
N LYS A 87 -11.81 -19.96 -32.06
CA LYS A 87 -12.21 -20.50 -30.73
C LYS A 87 -11.97 -19.60 -29.50
N GLN A 88 -11.09 -18.60 -29.56
CA GLN A 88 -10.88 -17.62 -28.48
C GLN A 88 -12.04 -16.62 -28.27
N ARG A 89 -13.11 -16.70 -29.06
CA ARG A 89 -14.24 -15.78 -28.99
C ARG A 89 -15.09 -15.94 -27.72
N SER A 90 -15.19 -17.16 -27.16
CA SER A 90 -16.05 -17.49 -26.01
C SER A 90 -15.63 -16.83 -24.70
N ASP A 91 -14.33 -16.87 -24.41
CA ASP A 91 -13.83 -16.64 -23.04
C ASP A 91 -13.82 -15.15 -22.67
N LEU A 92 -13.75 -14.30 -23.69
CA LEU A 92 -13.78 -12.83 -23.58
C LEU A 92 -15.19 -12.25 -23.80
N GLU A 93 -16.17 -13.03 -24.26
CA GLU A 93 -17.51 -12.53 -24.59
C GLU A 93 -18.26 -12.03 -23.35
N LYS A 94 -18.29 -12.82 -22.27
CA LYS A 94 -18.93 -12.43 -21.00
C LYS A 94 -18.27 -11.21 -20.32
N PRO A 95 -16.93 -11.09 -20.23
CA PRO A 95 -16.27 -9.87 -19.77
C PRO A 95 -16.59 -8.63 -20.62
N LEU A 96 -16.54 -8.75 -21.96
CA LEU A 96 -16.79 -7.62 -22.86
C LEU A 96 -18.27 -7.16 -22.82
N ASP A 97 -19.21 -8.09 -22.69
CA ASP A 97 -20.62 -7.80 -22.47
C ASP A 97 -20.89 -7.11 -21.13
N SER A 98 -20.24 -7.59 -20.07
CA SER A 98 -20.35 -7.00 -18.73
C SER A 98 -19.79 -5.58 -18.71
N MET A 99 -18.65 -5.36 -19.38
CA MET A 99 -18.04 -4.05 -19.58
C MET A 99 -18.96 -3.08 -20.35
N GLU A 100 -19.55 -3.53 -21.47
CA GLU A 100 -20.46 -2.71 -22.28
C GLU A 100 -21.71 -2.33 -21.47
N ARG A 101 -22.31 -3.28 -20.73
CA ARG A 101 -23.45 -3.01 -19.83
C ARG A 101 -23.08 -2.04 -18.72
N LEU A 102 -21.89 -2.17 -18.11
CA LEU A 102 -21.44 -1.31 -17.03
C LEU A 102 -21.12 0.12 -17.51
N ILE A 103 -20.63 0.29 -18.75
CA ILE A 103 -20.45 1.61 -19.37
C ILE A 103 -21.80 2.25 -19.72
N ILE A 104 -22.74 1.50 -20.30
CA ILE A 104 -24.08 1.98 -20.67
C ILE A 104 -24.92 2.29 -19.40
N HIS A 105 -24.76 1.53 -18.32
CA HIS A 105 -25.45 1.77 -17.05
C HIS A 105 -24.99 3.06 -16.36
N ASN A 106 -23.74 3.48 -16.56
CA ASN A 106 -23.13 4.62 -15.86
C ASN A 106 -22.92 5.87 -16.74
N CYS A 107 -23.30 5.84 -18.02
CA CYS A 107 -23.12 6.97 -18.95
C CYS A 107 -24.19 6.95 -20.06
N SER A 108 -24.84 8.09 -20.34
CA SER A 108 -25.98 8.15 -21.28
C SER A 108 -25.62 7.67 -22.71
N PRO A 109 -26.47 6.85 -23.38
CA PRO A 109 -26.22 6.35 -24.73
C PRO A 109 -25.91 7.42 -25.78
N ASP A 110 -26.51 8.61 -25.68
CA ASP A 110 -26.33 9.71 -26.64
C ASP A 110 -24.89 10.26 -26.71
N TYR A 111 -24.07 9.94 -25.71
CA TYR A 111 -22.66 10.33 -25.64
C TYR A 111 -21.68 9.23 -26.04
N LEU A 112 -22.18 8.01 -26.24
CA LEU A 112 -21.42 6.89 -26.78
C LEU A 112 -21.62 6.88 -28.30
N GLY A 113 -20.55 7.15 -29.06
CA GLY A 113 -20.62 7.16 -30.52
C GLY A 113 -21.21 5.86 -31.10
N LYS A 114 -21.97 5.97 -32.19
CA LYS A 114 -22.63 4.83 -32.87
C LYS A 114 -21.66 3.65 -33.02
N ARG A 115 -22.13 2.42 -32.71
CA ARG A 115 -21.35 1.17 -32.81
C ARG A 115 -20.55 1.15 -34.11
N VAL A 116 -19.22 1.06 -33.98
CA VAL A 116 -18.31 1.06 -35.12
C VAL A 116 -18.44 -0.27 -35.85
N SER A 117 -18.95 -0.24 -37.08
CA SER A 117 -18.95 -1.42 -37.94
C SER A 117 -17.52 -1.91 -38.16
N CYS A 118 -17.29 -3.22 -38.04
CA CYS A 118 -15.95 -3.81 -38.19
C CYS A 118 -15.32 -3.60 -39.58
N SER A 119 -16.11 -3.19 -40.59
CA SER A 119 -15.59 -2.77 -41.90
C SER A 119 -14.86 -1.41 -41.88
N ALA A 120 -15.13 -0.55 -40.88
CA ALA A 120 -14.51 0.77 -40.77
C ALA A 120 -13.08 0.74 -40.16
N VAL A 121 -12.81 -0.22 -39.26
CA VAL A 121 -11.54 -0.31 -38.52
C VAL A 121 -10.34 -0.56 -39.45
N LYS A 122 -10.54 -1.22 -40.60
CA LYS A 122 -9.48 -1.47 -41.60
C LYS A 122 -9.07 -0.23 -42.43
N LYS A 123 -9.75 0.92 -42.31
CA LYS A 123 -9.55 2.08 -43.19
C LYS A 123 -8.73 3.25 -42.62
N VAL A 124 -8.28 3.21 -41.36
CA VAL A 124 -7.49 4.31 -40.75
C VAL A 124 -6.02 4.25 -41.18
N ARG A 125 -5.77 4.43 -42.48
CA ARG A 125 -4.44 4.61 -43.08
C ARG A 125 -4.47 5.79 -44.08
N GLY A 126 -4.97 6.96 -43.65
CA GLY A 126 -4.84 8.18 -44.44
C GLY A 126 -5.68 9.41 -44.04
N LYS A 127 -5.03 10.59 -44.14
CA LYS A 127 -5.54 11.96 -44.33
C LYS A 127 -5.99 12.82 -43.11
N LYS A 128 -6.05 14.14 -43.36
CA LYS A 128 -5.78 15.28 -42.43
C LYS A 128 -7.04 16.11 -42.04
N ARG A 129 -6.93 16.81 -40.90
CA ARG A 129 -7.52 18.13 -40.51
C ARG A 129 -8.99 18.49 -40.86
N LYS A 130 -9.79 18.89 -39.85
CA LYS A 130 -10.30 20.29 -39.65
C LYS A 130 -11.06 20.50 -38.31
N ARG A 131 -11.30 21.77 -37.95
CA ARG A 131 -12.02 22.31 -36.75
C ARG A 131 -13.55 22.39 -36.96
N ILE A 132 -14.34 22.54 -35.87
CA ILE A 132 -15.58 23.37 -35.71
C ILE A 132 -16.09 23.26 -34.23
N SER A 133 -17.12 24.03 -33.85
CA SER A 133 -17.15 24.95 -32.69
C SER A 133 -18.54 25.15 -32.02
N GLN A 134 -18.58 25.54 -30.72
CA GLN A 134 -19.73 26.11 -29.95
C GLN A 134 -20.97 25.17 -29.81
N SER A 135 -22.02 25.38 -28.99
CA SER A 135 -22.51 26.58 -28.27
C SER A 135 -22.90 26.37 -26.76
N VAL A 136 -24.10 26.74 -26.26
CA VAL A 136 -24.33 27.37 -24.90
C VAL A 136 -25.69 27.01 -24.21
N TYR A 137 -25.88 27.38 -22.91
CA TYR A 137 -27.11 27.48 -22.04
C TYR A 137 -27.50 26.25 -21.12
N VAL A 138 -28.05 26.35 -19.86
CA VAL A 138 -28.06 27.40 -18.78
C VAL A 138 -28.68 26.96 -17.39
N ARG A 139 -28.26 27.60 -16.27
CA ARG A 139 -28.90 27.90 -14.92
C ARG A 139 -29.40 26.83 -13.88
N ARG A 140 -29.02 27.12 -12.61
CA ARG A 140 -29.77 27.06 -11.28
C ARG A 140 -30.20 25.68 -10.72
N ALA A 141 -30.38 25.45 -9.40
CA ALA A 141 -29.95 26.11 -8.13
C ALA A 141 -30.32 25.23 -6.89
N GLY A 142 -29.79 25.52 -5.70
CA GLY A 142 -30.16 24.94 -4.37
C GLY A 142 -29.12 23.96 -3.81
N MET A 143 -28.39 24.19 -2.70
CA MET A 143 -28.75 24.36 -1.26
C MET A 143 -29.41 23.15 -0.59
N ALA A 144 -28.65 22.41 0.25
CA ALA A 144 -28.98 22.10 1.65
C ALA A 144 -27.81 21.35 2.36
N SER A 145 -27.82 21.33 3.69
CA SER A 145 -26.74 20.88 4.57
C SER A 145 -27.20 19.84 5.60
N SER A 146 -26.34 18.86 5.91
CA SER A 146 -26.27 18.15 7.21
C SER A 146 -25.08 17.16 7.15
N GLY A 147 -24.35 16.83 8.21
CA GLY A 147 -24.56 17.11 9.63
C GLY A 147 -24.57 15.80 10.43
N SER A 148 -23.42 15.36 10.93
CA SER A 148 -23.32 14.21 11.83
C SER A 148 -22.05 14.31 12.70
N SER A 149 -22.25 14.71 13.96
CA SER A 149 -21.24 14.72 15.00
C SER A 149 -21.28 13.42 15.79
N GLY A 150 -20.17 12.68 15.86
CA GLY A 150 -20.04 11.51 16.73
C GLY A 150 -18.56 11.22 17.00
N GLY A 151 -18.16 11.20 18.29
CA GLY A 151 -16.79 10.82 18.68
C GLY A 151 -16.16 11.56 19.88
N VAL A 152 -16.87 12.44 20.59
CA VAL A 152 -16.31 13.18 21.77
C VAL A 152 -17.18 13.00 23.04
N ALA A 153 -18.33 12.33 22.95
CA ALA A 153 -19.40 12.40 23.96
C ALA A 153 -19.35 11.35 25.08
N ASP A 154 -18.30 10.53 25.18
CA ASP A 154 -18.29 9.32 26.04
C ASP A 154 -16.95 9.09 26.78
N MET A 155 -16.32 10.16 27.26
CA MET A 155 -15.20 10.10 28.20
C MET A 155 -15.59 10.78 29.51
N ASP A 156 -15.36 10.10 30.63
CA ASP A 156 -15.60 10.64 31.96
C ASP A 156 -14.79 11.95 32.19
N PRO A 157 -15.41 13.02 32.72
CA PRO A 157 -14.74 14.32 32.90
C PRO A 157 -13.52 14.27 33.83
N ASP A 158 -13.49 13.39 34.82
CA ASP A 158 -12.37 13.30 35.76
C ASP A 158 -11.20 12.54 35.12
N VAL A 159 -11.48 11.51 34.32
CA VAL A 159 -10.51 10.86 33.45
C VAL A 159 -9.94 11.88 32.45
N ALA A 160 -10.79 12.65 31.76
CA ALA A 160 -10.36 13.65 30.79
C ALA A 160 -9.41 14.71 31.42
N ARG A 161 -9.71 15.19 32.64
CA ARG A 161 -8.83 16.12 33.37
C ARG A 161 -7.46 15.50 33.68
N ARG A 162 -7.42 14.26 34.19
CA ARG A 162 -6.15 13.56 34.45
C ARG A 162 -5.34 13.32 33.17
N LEU A 163 -6.00 12.94 32.08
CA LEU A 163 -5.33 12.73 30.79
C LEU A 163 -4.82 14.04 30.17
N PHE A 164 -5.46 15.18 30.45
CA PHE A 164 -4.94 16.50 30.09
C PHE A 164 -3.71 16.87 30.92
N GLU A 165 -3.69 16.53 32.21
CA GLU A 165 -2.59 16.86 33.12
C GLU A 165 -1.35 15.96 32.96
N GLU A 166 -1.53 14.69 32.58
CA GLU A 166 -0.46 13.68 32.46
C GLU A 166 -0.06 13.36 31.01
N GLY A 167 -0.97 13.52 30.05
CA GLY A 167 -0.73 13.22 28.64
C GLY A 167 0.24 14.19 27.96
N ALA A 168 0.83 13.74 26.87
CA ALA A 168 1.60 14.57 25.97
C ALA A 168 0.69 15.39 25.04
N PHE A 169 1.27 16.43 24.46
CA PHE A 169 0.64 17.38 23.55
C PHE A 169 1.42 17.46 22.25
N LEU A 170 0.72 17.36 21.13
CA LEU A 170 1.24 17.67 19.80
C LEU A 170 0.62 18.99 19.37
N VAL A 171 1.38 20.08 19.32
CA VAL A 171 0.89 21.41 18.94
C VAL A 171 1.38 21.71 17.52
N LEU A 172 0.45 21.79 16.58
CA LEU A 172 0.71 21.95 15.16
C LEU A 172 0.17 23.28 14.68
N LEU A 173 1.07 24.21 14.33
CA LEU A 173 0.73 25.57 13.92
C LEU A 173 0.83 25.74 12.41
N GLY A 174 -0.10 26.48 11.81
CA GLY A 174 -0.07 26.82 10.38
C GLY A 174 -0.50 25.71 9.40
N VAL A 175 -0.87 24.52 9.90
CA VAL A 175 -1.31 23.39 9.05
C VAL A 175 -2.51 23.81 8.18
N PRO A 176 -2.48 23.58 6.85
CA PRO A 176 -3.57 23.99 5.96
C PRO A 176 -4.91 23.32 6.31
N GLN A 177 -6.00 24.09 6.20
CA GLN A 177 -7.35 23.54 6.34
C GLN A 177 -7.62 22.53 5.22
N GLY A 178 -8.10 21.34 5.59
CA GLY A 178 -8.39 20.23 4.69
C GLY A 178 -7.24 19.24 4.52
N THR A 179 -6.03 19.53 5.01
CA THR A 179 -4.94 18.54 5.15
C THR A 179 -5.49 17.33 5.90
N GLU A 180 -5.25 16.12 5.39
CA GLU A 180 -5.49 14.92 6.18
C GLU A 180 -4.38 14.83 7.22
N LEU A 181 -4.73 14.66 8.48
CA LEU A 181 -3.79 14.47 9.58
C LEU A 181 -4.27 13.28 10.41
N GLY A 182 -3.35 12.39 10.78
CA GLY A 182 -3.62 11.27 11.64
C GLY A 182 -2.53 11.02 12.67
N ILE A 183 -2.93 10.39 13.76
CA ILE A 183 -2.05 9.80 14.74
C ILE A 183 -2.45 8.34 14.90
N ASP A 184 -1.46 7.46 14.77
CA ASP A 184 -1.62 6.02 14.81
C ASP A 184 -2.70 5.56 13.82
N CYS A 185 -3.69 4.82 14.31
CA CYS A 185 -4.72 4.15 13.52
C CYS A 185 -5.90 5.05 13.08
N LYS A 186 -5.84 6.37 13.29
CA LYS A 186 -6.95 7.29 12.94
C LYS A 186 -6.45 8.57 12.29
N SER A 187 -7.20 9.05 11.28
CA SER A 187 -7.00 10.34 10.63
C SER A 187 -8.30 11.14 10.53
N TRP A 188 -8.15 12.45 10.32
CA TRP A 188 -9.21 13.44 10.17
C TRP A 188 -8.78 14.51 9.16
N GLN A 189 -9.72 15.31 8.67
CA GLN A 189 -9.40 16.53 7.94
C GLN A 189 -9.22 17.71 8.91
N VAL A 190 -8.12 18.44 8.76
CA VAL A 190 -7.78 19.61 9.58
C VAL A 190 -8.83 20.72 9.40
N GLY A 191 -9.51 21.08 10.49
CA GLY A 191 -10.49 22.17 10.53
C GLY A 191 -9.86 23.55 10.74
N PRO A 192 -10.58 24.66 10.49
CA PRO A 192 -10.05 26.03 10.51
C PRO A 192 -9.60 26.52 11.90
N ARG A 193 -9.93 25.80 12.97
CA ARG A 193 -9.51 26.07 14.35
C ARG A 193 -8.56 25.02 14.92
N PHE A 194 -8.22 23.98 14.15
CA PHE A 194 -7.40 22.90 14.67
C PHE A 194 -5.95 23.36 14.87
N LYS A 195 -5.37 23.04 16.04
CA LYS A 195 -3.98 23.37 16.40
C LYS A 195 -3.19 22.17 16.93
N GLY A 196 -3.68 20.95 16.73
CA GLY A 196 -3.00 19.72 17.16
C GLY A 196 -3.84 18.81 18.06
N VAL A 197 -3.15 17.92 18.78
CA VAL A 197 -3.72 16.82 19.57
C VAL A 197 -3.27 16.91 21.03
N LYS A 198 -4.18 16.68 21.97
CA LYS A 198 -3.95 16.65 23.42
C LYS A 198 -4.21 15.25 23.98
N MET A 199 -3.81 15.02 25.23
CA MET A 199 -4.06 13.76 25.95
C MET A 199 -3.42 12.55 25.25
N ILE A 200 -2.24 12.71 24.64
CA ILE A 200 -1.56 11.60 23.97
C ILE A 200 -0.88 10.75 25.06
N PRO A 201 -1.09 9.42 25.12
CA PRO A 201 -0.39 8.59 26.09
C PRO A 201 1.14 8.62 25.85
N PRO A 202 1.97 8.34 26.86
CA PRO A 202 3.41 8.23 26.65
C PRO A 202 3.75 6.95 25.89
N GLY A 203 4.76 7.00 25.03
CA GLY A 203 5.23 5.89 24.22
C GLY A 203 5.42 6.26 22.74
N LEU A 204 5.55 5.23 21.90
CA LEU A 204 5.75 5.34 20.46
C LEU A 204 4.40 5.60 19.75
N HIS A 205 4.40 6.57 18.84
CA HIS A 205 3.28 6.96 18.00
C HIS A 205 3.71 7.13 16.53
N PHE A 206 2.78 6.97 15.60
CA PHE A 206 3.00 7.29 14.18
C PHE A 206 2.14 8.48 13.77
N LEU A 207 2.77 9.64 13.61
CA LEU A 207 2.15 10.85 13.09
C LEU A 207 2.18 10.80 11.56
N HIS A 208 1.05 11.00 10.89
CA HIS A 208 0.97 11.01 9.42
C HIS A 208 0.05 12.10 8.90
N TYR A 209 0.31 12.58 7.69
CA TYR A 209 -0.50 13.60 7.03
C TYR A 209 -0.38 13.53 5.51
N CYS A 210 -1.37 14.08 4.84
CA CYS A 210 -1.39 14.30 3.40
C CYS A 210 -1.70 15.79 3.17
N SER A 211 -0.73 16.56 2.63
CA SER A 211 -0.94 17.98 2.28
C SER A 211 -2.17 18.14 1.38
N VAL A 212 -2.84 19.29 1.42
CA VAL A 212 -3.93 19.59 0.50
C VAL A 212 -3.64 20.86 -0.30
N ASN A 213 -3.84 20.78 -1.61
CA ASN A 213 -3.83 21.96 -2.45
C ASN A 213 -4.99 22.90 -2.11
N LYS A 214 -4.79 24.21 -2.27
CA LYS A 214 -5.87 25.19 -2.10
C LYS A 214 -7.07 24.81 -2.99
N PRO A 215 -8.33 25.02 -2.55
CA PRO A 215 -9.51 24.69 -3.36
C PRO A 215 -9.53 25.35 -4.75
N SER A 216 -8.94 26.54 -4.88
CA SER A 216 -8.72 27.24 -6.15
C SER A 216 -7.84 26.48 -7.15
N CYS A 217 -7.00 25.57 -6.67
CA CYS A 217 -6.04 24.78 -7.43
C CYS A 217 -6.51 23.33 -7.66
N GLY A 218 -7.76 22.99 -7.30
CA GLY A 218 -8.37 21.68 -7.50
C GLY A 218 -8.62 20.87 -6.22
N GLY A 219 -8.04 21.27 -5.08
CA GLY A 219 -8.22 20.55 -3.80
C GLY A 219 -7.64 19.14 -3.79
N GLU A 220 -6.63 18.88 -4.63
CA GLU A 220 -5.97 17.58 -4.71
C GLU A 220 -5.18 17.29 -3.43
N ILE A 221 -5.28 16.06 -2.94
CA ILE A 221 -4.56 15.56 -1.75
C ILE A 221 -3.18 15.07 -2.22
N GLY A 222 -2.13 15.53 -1.55
CA GLY A 222 -0.75 15.14 -1.79
C GLY A 222 -0.46 13.72 -1.30
N PRO A 223 0.73 13.18 -1.64
CA PRO A 223 1.18 11.90 -1.11
C PRO A 223 1.24 11.94 0.43
N LYS A 224 1.02 10.79 1.06
CA LYS A 224 1.15 10.66 2.51
C LYS A 224 2.62 10.74 2.94
N THR A 225 2.86 11.52 3.97
CA THR A 225 4.11 11.56 4.73
C THR A 225 3.81 11.18 6.18
N GLY A 226 4.69 10.42 6.81
CA GLY A 226 4.59 10.12 8.23
C GLY A 226 5.93 10.05 8.93
N LEU A 227 5.87 10.02 10.26
CA LEU A 227 7.01 9.88 11.12
C LEU A 227 6.64 9.14 12.42
N PHE A 228 7.52 8.27 12.87
CA PHE A 228 7.48 7.76 14.24
C PHE A 228 8.01 8.83 15.20
N ILE A 229 7.27 9.04 16.29
CA ILE A 229 7.65 9.93 17.39
C ILE A 229 7.48 9.16 18.70
N THR A 230 8.38 9.38 19.66
CA THR A 230 8.21 8.88 21.03
C THR A 230 7.93 10.08 21.93
N LEU A 231 6.87 9.98 22.73
CA LEU A 231 6.43 11.05 23.63
C LEU A 231 6.52 10.60 25.09
N LYS A 232 7.04 11.49 25.94
CA LYS A 232 7.11 11.33 27.40
C LYS A 232 5.87 11.94 28.06
N PRO A 233 5.54 11.56 29.31
CA PRO A 233 4.46 12.22 30.07
C PRO A 233 4.66 13.75 30.10
N LYS A 234 3.58 14.50 29.85
CA LYS A 234 3.56 15.98 29.85
C LYS A 234 4.49 16.66 28.83
N GLU A 235 5.02 15.92 27.86
CA GLU A 235 5.83 16.47 26.77
C GLU A 235 4.96 17.31 25.81
N ILE A 236 5.55 18.36 25.24
CA ILE A 236 4.89 19.20 24.25
C ILE A 236 5.77 19.19 22.99
N LEU A 237 5.33 18.47 21.97
CA LEU A 237 5.95 18.46 20.66
C LEU A 237 5.31 19.57 19.82
N LEU A 238 6.06 20.65 19.62
CA LEU A 238 5.65 21.86 18.88
C LEU A 238 6.21 21.84 17.46
N ALA A 239 5.33 21.91 16.46
CA ALA A 239 5.71 22.00 15.06
C ALA A 239 5.00 23.13 14.31
N ASN A 240 5.72 23.75 13.39
CA ASN A 240 5.21 24.75 12.46
C ASN A 240 5.14 24.15 11.06
N TRP A 241 4.04 24.32 10.35
CA TRP A 241 3.95 23.91 8.94
C TRP A 241 4.79 24.84 8.05
N ASP A 242 5.72 24.28 7.27
CA ASP A 242 6.40 25.00 6.19
C ASP A 242 5.60 24.86 4.88
N PRO A 243 5.02 25.96 4.34
CA PRO A 243 4.28 25.92 3.09
C PRO A 243 5.11 25.67 1.82
N LYS A 244 6.45 25.66 1.91
CA LYS A 244 7.36 25.40 0.78
C LYS A 244 7.71 23.92 0.66
N GLU A 245 8.06 23.30 1.78
CA GLU A 245 8.41 21.88 1.85
C GLU A 245 7.17 20.99 2.03
N GLU A 246 6.01 21.58 2.33
CA GLU A 246 4.75 20.88 2.68
C GLU A 246 4.93 19.90 3.86
N ASP A 247 5.68 20.35 4.87
CA ASP A 247 6.17 19.54 5.97
C ASP A 247 6.00 20.25 7.33
N LEU A 248 6.04 19.48 8.43
CA LEU A 248 6.04 19.95 9.81
C LEU A 248 7.48 20.17 10.30
N ASP A 249 7.92 21.42 10.43
CA ASP A 249 9.18 21.75 11.08
C ASP A 249 9.05 21.66 12.61
N PHE A 250 9.83 20.76 13.21
CA PHE A 250 9.90 20.52 14.65
C PHE A 250 11.00 21.34 15.36
N SER A 251 11.69 22.25 14.67
CA SER A 251 12.73 23.12 15.26
C SER A 251 12.25 23.85 16.52
N ALA A 252 10.99 24.31 16.51
CA ALA A 252 10.36 24.99 17.64
C ALA A 252 10.20 24.10 18.89
N SER A 253 10.16 22.76 18.75
CA SER A 253 10.21 21.83 19.90
C SER A 253 11.55 21.85 20.62
N GLN A 254 12.63 22.24 19.95
CA GLN A 254 13.97 22.32 20.53
C GLN A 254 14.23 23.66 21.24
N ASN A 255 13.29 24.61 21.17
CA ASN A 255 13.38 25.90 21.85
C ASN A 255 12.58 25.88 23.16
N GLU A 256 13.29 25.79 24.29
CA GLU A 256 12.69 25.72 25.63
C GLU A 256 11.83 26.95 25.98
N GLU A 257 12.14 28.14 25.45
CA GLU A 257 11.35 29.36 25.69
C GLU A 257 10.00 29.29 24.97
N GLU A 258 9.98 28.80 23.72
CA GLU A 258 8.74 28.62 22.96
C GLU A 258 7.86 27.53 23.55
N VAL A 259 8.45 26.40 23.92
CA VAL A 259 7.77 25.30 24.61
C VAL A 259 7.20 25.76 25.95
N SER A 260 7.95 26.56 26.72
CA SER A 260 7.48 27.12 28.00
C SER A 260 6.33 28.13 27.81
N ARG A 261 6.39 28.97 26.78
CA ARG A 261 5.32 29.90 26.40
C ARG A 261 4.04 29.15 26.00
N ILE A 262 4.16 28.07 25.23
CA ILE A 262 3.03 27.20 24.88
C ILE A 262 2.49 26.47 26.12
N ARG A 263 3.36 25.95 27.00
CA ARG A 263 2.98 25.29 28.26
C ARG A 263 2.13 26.19 29.16
N ALA A 264 2.53 27.45 29.33
CA ALA A 264 1.78 28.44 30.09
C ALA A 264 0.38 28.72 29.49
N ASN A 265 0.24 28.56 28.17
CA ASN A 265 -0.98 28.87 27.41
C ASN A 265 -1.84 27.64 27.08
N LEU A 266 -1.53 26.44 27.62
CA LEU A 266 -2.22 25.19 27.25
C LEU A 266 -3.73 25.22 27.52
N ARG A 267 -4.17 25.90 28.58
CA ARG A 267 -5.60 26.02 28.92
C ARG A 267 -6.39 26.78 27.86
N ASP A 268 -5.81 27.85 27.31
CA ASP A 268 -6.43 28.65 26.25
C ASP A 268 -6.35 27.94 24.89
N LEU A 269 -5.36 27.06 24.71
CA LEU A 269 -5.24 26.17 23.55
C LEU A 269 -6.19 24.97 23.59
N ASP A 270 -6.73 24.58 24.74
CA ASP A 270 -7.50 23.34 24.92
C ASP A 270 -8.68 23.19 23.95
N ALA A 271 -9.39 24.28 23.68
CA ALA A 271 -10.53 24.34 22.74
C ALA A 271 -10.14 24.19 21.25
N PHE A 272 -8.84 24.22 20.94
CA PHE A 272 -8.26 24.12 19.60
C PHE A 272 -7.53 22.78 19.39
N LEU A 273 -7.39 21.96 20.44
CA LEU A 273 -6.69 20.68 20.43
C LEU A 273 -7.70 19.51 20.48
N GLY A 274 -7.60 18.58 19.53
CA GLY A 274 -8.41 17.36 19.53
C GLY A 274 -7.91 16.34 20.56
N PRO A 275 -8.78 15.62 21.29
CA PRO A 275 -8.33 14.54 22.17
C PRO A 275 -7.76 13.37 21.35
N TYR A 276 -6.73 12.71 21.88
CA TYR A 276 -6.21 11.46 21.32
C TYR A 276 -7.31 10.38 21.25
N PRO A 277 -7.36 9.56 20.18
CA PRO A 277 -8.45 8.60 19.94
C PRO A 277 -8.25 7.30 20.73
N TYR A 278 -8.55 7.34 22.02
CA TYR A 278 -8.42 6.21 22.93
C TYR A 278 -9.20 4.95 22.50
N GLU A 279 -10.25 5.10 21.68
CA GLU A 279 -11.02 3.97 21.13
C GLU A 279 -10.20 3.09 20.16
N VAL A 280 -9.15 3.62 19.53
CA VAL A 280 -8.20 2.83 18.70
C VAL A 280 -6.86 2.55 19.39
N MET A 281 -6.64 3.02 20.62
CA MET A 281 -5.38 2.82 21.34
C MET A 281 -5.00 1.34 21.46
N ARG A 282 -5.96 0.47 21.79
CA ARG A 282 -5.71 -0.98 21.92
C ARG A 282 -5.25 -1.61 20.61
N LYS A 283 -5.81 -1.16 19.48
CA LYS A 283 -5.39 -1.57 18.14
C LYS A 283 -3.97 -1.11 17.87
N TRP A 284 -3.65 0.16 18.12
CA TRP A 284 -2.29 0.69 17.96
C TRP A 284 -1.26 -0.15 18.74
N VAL A 285 -1.48 -0.33 20.05
CA VAL A 285 -0.60 -1.15 20.91
C VAL A 285 -0.44 -2.58 20.39
N SER A 286 -1.50 -3.19 19.85
CA SER A 286 -1.42 -4.56 19.29
C SER A 286 -0.65 -4.66 17.97
N LEU A 287 -0.46 -3.53 17.27
CA LEU A 287 0.33 -3.44 16.03
C LEU A 287 1.80 -3.04 16.29
N THR A 288 2.14 -2.62 17.52
CA THR A 288 3.47 -2.11 17.89
C THR A 288 4.07 -2.72 19.17
N ASP A 289 3.49 -3.80 19.72
CA ASP A 289 3.94 -4.42 20.98
C ASP A 289 5.40 -4.93 20.99
N ARG A 290 6.01 -5.09 19.81
CA ARG A 290 7.43 -5.48 19.61
C ARG A 290 8.29 -4.37 19.02
N LEU A 291 7.71 -3.22 18.69
CA LEU A 291 8.41 -2.10 18.09
C LEU A 291 8.86 -1.11 19.18
N SER A 292 10.12 -1.20 19.60
CA SER A 292 10.72 -0.24 20.54
C SER A 292 11.04 1.10 19.87
N GLU A 293 11.29 2.14 20.68
CA GLU A 293 11.76 3.44 20.20
C GLU A 293 13.07 3.29 19.40
N GLU A 294 14.02 2.51 19.91
CA GLU A 294 15.32 2.31 19.27
C GLU A 294 15.17 1.62 17.92
N VAL A 295 14.32 0.58 17.84
CA VAL A 295 14.05 -0.12 16.57
C VAL A 295 13.36 0.81 15.58
N ALA A 296 12.32 1.54 15.99
CA ALA A 296 11.61 2.49 15.11
C ALA A 296 12.55 3.59 14.60
N LYS A 297 13.35 4.19 15.49
CA LYS A 297 14.34 5.21 15.18
C LYS A 297 15.43 4.69 14.24
N ASN A 298 15.88 3.45 14.42
CA ASN A 298 16.92 2.84 13.59
C ASN A 298 16.43 2.48 12.18
N LEU A 299 15.15 2.14 12.00
CA LEU A 299 14.55 1.78 10.71
C LEU A 299 14.00 2.97 9.90
N GLN A 300 13.51 4.01 10.57
CA GLN A 300 13.04 5.25 9.93
C GLN A 300 14.18 5.97 9.18
N PRO A 301 13.94 6.67 8.05
CA PRO A 301 14.99 7.37 7.30
C PRO A 301 15.71 8.47 8.13
N LEU A 302 16.89 8.91 7.69
CA LEU A 302 17.66 9.94 8.43
C LEU A 302 17.00 11.32 8.40
N SER A 303 16.17 11.59 7.39
CA SER A 303 15.26 12.75 7.33
C SER A 303 14.16 12.71 8.40
N GLY A 304 13.94 11.57 9.06
CA GLY A 304 12.79 11.32 9.91
C GLY A 304 11.47 11.21 9.14
N ARG A 305 11.46 11.24 7.80
CA ARG A 305 10.23 11.21 6.98
C ARG A 305 10.07 9.89 6.23
N ILE A 306 8.89 9.31 6.39
CA ILE A 306 8.43 8.07 5.77
C ILE A 306 7.36 8.47 4.75
N CYS A 307 7.74 8.55 3.49
CA CYS A 307 6.87 9.03 2.40
C CYS A 307 6.28 7.85 1.61
N ALA A 308 5.04 7.99 1.15
CA ALA A 308 4.35 7.01 0.31
C ALA A 308 5.00 6.79 -1.09
N PHE A 309 6.00 7.60 -1.43
CA PHE A 309 6.80 7.50 -2.65
C PHE A 309 8.28 7.70 -2.30
N SER A 310 9.16 7.06 -3.07
CA SER A 310 10.60 7.22 -2.93
C SER A 310 11.08 8.56 -3.49
N ASP A 311 11.84 9.34 -2.71
CA ASP A 311 12.55 10.52 -3.23
C ASP A 311 13.76 10.06 -4.05
N VAL A 312 13.66 10.24 -5.36
CA VAL A 312 14.66 9.78 -6.32
C VAL A 312 15.30 10.94 -7.07
N ILE A 313 16.63 10.93 -7.10
CA ILE A 313 17.46 11.90 -7.82
C ILE A 313 18.20 11.21 -8.97
N PRO A 314 18.46 11.90 -10.09
CA PRO A 314 19.24 11.32 -11.18
C PRO A 314 20.69 11.08 -10.71
N GLU A 315 21.25 9.91 -11.04
CA GLU A 315 22.66 9.58 -10.77
C GLU A 315 23.60 10.61 -11.40
N VAL A 316 23.26 11.07 -12.61
CA VAL A 316 23.97 12.12 -13.34
C VAL A 316 23.12 13.38 -13.35
N GLN A 317 23.56 14.42 -12.64
CA GLN A 317 22.81 15.68 -12.53
C GLN A 317 23.04 16.58 -13.75
N LEU A 318 22.17 16.46 -14.75
CA LEU A 318 22.17 17.24 -15.99
C LEU A 318 21.45 18.57 -15.79
N LYS A 319 22.09 19.50 -15.06
CA LYS A 319 21.50 20.78 -14.65
C LYS A 319 21.44 21.82 -15.76
N HIS A 320 22.27 21.70 -16.80
CA HIS A 320 22.40 22.69 -17.84
C HIS A 320 21.91 22.17 -19.20
N THR A 321 21.44 23.11 -20.03
CA THR A 321 20.93 22.82 -21.38
C THR A 321 21.99 22.18 -22.30
N LYS A 322 23.29 22.40 -22.01
CA LYS A 322 24.41 21.81 -22.75
C LYS A 322 24.52 20.31 -22.50
N ASP A 323 24.44 19.88 -21.24
CA ASP A 323 24.49 18.47 -20.82
C ASP A 323 23.39 17.64 -21.50
N ARG A 324 22.24 18.27 -21.80
CA ARG A 324 21.13 17.66 -22.55
C ARG A 324 21.37 17.53 -24.06
N ALA A 325 22.29 18.31 -24.63
CA ALA A 325 22.65 18.25 -26.04
C ALA A 325 23.64 17.10 -26.35
N GLU A 326 24.42 16.68 -25.34
CA GLU A 326 25.34 15.54 -25.43
C GLU A 326 24.65 14.18 -25.24
N GLN A 327 23.39 14.17 -24.78
CA GLN A 327 22.62 12.94 -24.65
C GLN A 327 22.15 12.38 -26.00
N PRO A 328 22.10 11.04 -26.16
CA PRO A 328 21.44 10.41 -27.30
C PRO A 328 19.98 10.89 -27.42
N ARG A 329 19.58 11.33 -28.61
CA ARG A 329 18.18 11.68 -28.84
C ARG A 329 17.31 10.42 -28.78
N ASN A 330 16.38 10.40 -27.82
CA ASN A 330 15.32 9.38 -27.74
C ASN A 330 14.14 9.69 -28.69
N ASP A 331 14.45 10.13 -29.91
CA ASP A 331 13.47 10.40 -30.98
C ASP A 331 13.16 9.16 -31.85
N THR A 332 14.00 8.14 -31.77
CA THR A 332 13.80 6.82 -32.40
C THR A 332 13.11 5.84 -31.45
N ALA A 333 12.14 5.10 -31.97
CA ALA A 333 11.50 4.00 -31.25
C ALA A 333 12.52 2.89 -30.91
N CYS A 334 12.45 2.39 -29.68
CA CYS A 334 13.33 1.31 -29.21
C CYS A 334 12.95 -0.02 -29.89
N GLN A 335 13.95 -0.79 -30.31
CA GLN A 335 13.76 -2.11 -30.91
C GLN A 335 13.48 -3.20 -29.85
N SER A 336 13.84 -2.94 -28.60
CA SER A 336 13.59 -3.85 -27.47
C SER A 336 13.34 -3.11 -26.15
N MET A 337 12.72 -3.79 -25.18
CA MET A 337 12.55 -3.26 -23.82
C MET A 337 13.90 -3.00 -23.13
N LYS A 338 14.88 -3.90 -23.30
CA LYS A 338 16.23 -3.75 -22.73
C LYS A 338 16.91 -2.46 -23.22
N GLU A 339 16.77 -2.15 -24.49
CA GLU A 339 17.25 -0.89 -25.07
C GLU A 339 16.50 0.32 -24.52
N GLY A 340 15.18 0.24 -24.39
CA GLY A 340 14.36 1.30 -23.80
C GLY A 340 14.76 1.61 -22.36
N LEU A 341 14.92 0.58 -21.51
CA LEU A 341 15.39 0.73 -20.13
C LEU A 341 16.82 1.31 -20.07
N ALA A 342 17.72 0.89 -20.96
CA ALA A 342 19.08 1.44 -21.04
C ALA A 342 19.13 2.92 -21.49
N ARG A 343 18.09 3.43 -22.13
CA ARG A 343 17.93 4.83 -22.56
C ARG A 343 17.24 5.72 -21.51
N LEU A 344 16.68 5.15 -20.44
CA LEU A 344 16.08 5.93 -19.36
C LEU A 344 17.17 6.56 -18.47
N PRO A 345 16.95 7.76 -17.89
CA PRO A 345 17.81 8.29 -16.85
C PRO A 345 17.91 7.31 -15.68
N ARG A 346 19.14 7.03 -15.22
CA ARG A 346 19.33 6.28 -13.98
C ARG A 346 19.00 7.17 -12.80
N MET A 347 18.15 6.66 -11.93
CA MET A 347 17.69 7.33 -10.73
C MET A 347 18.18 6.53 -9.52
N LYS A 348 18.76 7.22 -8.52
CA LYS A 348 19.06 6.65 -7.20
C LYS A 348 18.18 7.32 -6.14
N LEU A 349 17.99 6.65 -5.00
CA LEU A 349 17.36 7.27 -3.83
C LEU A 349 18.20 8.48 -3.36
N ARG A 350 17.54 9.50 -2.83
CA ARG A 350 18.24 10.56 -2.11
C ARG A 350 18.73 10.01 -0.78
N GLU A 351 20.03 10.13 -0.54
CA GLU A 351 20.67 9.69 0.71
C GLU A 351 19.99 10.31 1.94
N GLY A 352 19.64 9.46 2.91
CA GLY A 352 18.91 9.81 4.11
C GLY A 352 17.39 9.79 3.99
N THR A 353 16.82 9.47 2.81
CA THR A 353 15.36 9.31 2.61
C THR A 353 14.92 7.84 2.53
N GLU A 354 15.88 6.92 2.37
CA GLU A 354 15.66 5.48 2.34
C GLU A 354 15.26 4.88 3.69
N LEU A 355 14.34 3.92 3.67
CA LEU A 355 14.02 3.09 4.83
C LEU A 355 15.22 2.19 5.15
N ARG A 356 15.65 2.18 6.41
CA ARG A 356 16.89 1.51 6.82
C ARG A 356 16.64 0.08 7.31
N PHE A 357 15.89 -0.67 6.50
CA PHE A 357 15.55 -2.06 6.74
C PHE A 357 16.76 -3.01 6.76
N SER A 358 16.64 -4.12 7.48
CA SER A 358 17.62 -5.21 7.45
C SER A 358 17.73 -5.79 6.04
N VAL A 359 18.95 -5.85 5.51
CA VAL A 359 19.19 -6.41 4.16
C VAL A 359 19.00 -7.93 4.17
N ILE A 360 17.90 -8.41 3.60
CA ILE A 360 17.61 -9.84 3.46
C ILE A 360 18.54 -10.47 2.41
N PRO A 361 19.28 -11.56 2.73
CA PRO A 361 20.20 -12.20 1.80
C PRO A 361 19.53 -12.71 0.52
N LYS A 362 20.01 -12.28 -0.66
CA LYS A 362 19.56 -12.81 -1.96
C LYS A 362 20.06 -14.24 -2.24
N LYS A 363 21.12 -14.66 -1.55
CA LYS A 363 21.59 -16.05 -1.51
C LYS A 363 21.35 -16.52 -0.09
N THR A 364 20.60 -17.60 0.08
CA THR A 364 20.20 -18.13 1.38
C THR A 364 21.21 -19.11 1.97
N TYR A 365 22.40 -19.23 1.37
CA TYR A 365 23.44 -20.22 1.64
C TYR A 365 24.82 -19.56 1.78
N PRO A 366 25.78 -20.20 2.49
CA PRO A 366 27.10 -19.62 2.73
C PRO A 366 27.96 -19.46 1.45
N PRO A 367 28.92 -18.52 1.43
CA PRO A 367 29.91 -18.44 0.36
C PRO A 367 30.71 -19.75 0.23
N GLY A 368 30.82 -20.29 -0.97
CA GLY A 368 31.53 -21.55 -1.24
C GLY A 368 30.72 -22.83 -0.99
N ALA A 369 29.44 -22.73 -0.63
CA ALA A 369 28.55 -23.87 -0.43
C ALA A 369 28.56 -24.87 -1.60
N THR A 370 28.58 -26.16 -1.27
CA THR A 370 28.40 -27.27 -2.20
C THR A 370 26.97 -27.29 -2.77
N PRO A 371 26.72 -27.98 -3.90
CA PRO A 371 25.36 -28.11 -4.46
C PRO A 371 24.33 -28.71 -3.47
N ALA A 372 24.78 -29.59 -2.57
CA ALA A 372 23.94 -30.15 -1.52
C ALA A 372 23.53 -29.10 -0.48
N GLU A 373 24.51 -28.34 0.05
CA GLU A 373 24.25 -27.24 1.00
C GLU A 373 23.41 -26.12 0.37
N ILE A 374 23.64 -25.79 -0.91
CA ILE A 374 22.80 -24.84 -1.66
C ILE A 374 21.35 -25.33 -1.69
N THR A 375 21.13 -26.62 -1.96
CA THR A 375 19.78 -27.22 -1.99
C THR A 375 19.14 -27.17 -0.61
N GLN A 376 19.85 -27.63 0.43
CA GLN A 376 19.41 -27.60 1.82
C GLN A 376 18.98 -26.19 2.25
N CYS A 377 19.84 -25.19 2.05
CA CYS A 377 19.59 -23.79 2.40
C CYS A 377 18.58 -23.09 1.46
N SER A 378 18.16 -23.72 0.36
CA SER A 378 17.09 -23.22 -0.51
C SER A 378 15.72 -23.80 -0.13
N LEU A 379 15.70 -24.93 0.58
CA LEU A 379 14.51 -25.53 1.19
C LEU A 379 14.24 -24.88 2.56
N ASP A 380 15.27 -24.84 3.43
CA ASP A 380 15.23 -24.21 4.76
C ASP A 380 16.03 -22.90 4.77
N PHE A 381 15.36 -21.78 5.03
CA PHE A 381 15.95 -20.44 5.08
C PHE A 381 16.61 -20.10 6.43
N SER A 382 16.70 -21.04 7.37
CA SER A 382 17.25 -20.80 8.71
C SER A 382 18.64 -20.17 8.68
N TYR A 383 19.55 -20.58 7.79
CA TYR A 383 20.86 -19.93 7.63
C TYR A 383 20.74 -18.43 7.28
N ALA A 384 19.81 -18.07 6.39
CA ALA A 384 19.57 -16.70 5.99
C ALA A 384 18.95 -15.88 7.14
N LEU A 385 18.06 -16.50 7.93
CA LEU A 385 17.48 -15.88 9.12
C LEU A 385 18.54 -15.62 10.19
N GLU A 386 19.39 -16.60 10.49
CA GLU A 386 20.54 -16.44 11.39
C GLU A 386 21.49 -15.33 10.92
N THR A 387 21.72 -15.23 9.61
CA THR A 387 22.54 -14.14 9.03
C THR A 387 21.92 -12.76 9.24
N VAL A 388 20.58 -12.64 9.13
CA VAL A 388 19.86 -11.38 9.42
C VAL A 388 19.88 -11.07 10.91
N LEU A 389 19.67 -12.07 11.77
CA LEU A 389 19.68 -11.89 13.22
C LEU A 389 21.08 -11.48 13.71
N ALA A 390 22.13 -12.20 13.35
CA ALA A 390 23.50 -11.90 13.76
C ALA A 390 23.99 -10.52 13.28
N LYS A 391 23.52 -10.04 12.12
CA LYS A 391 23.94 -8.74 11.58
C LYS A 391 23.21 -7.54 12.19
N ASN A 392 21.92 -7.68 12.52
CA ASN A 392 21.06 -6.53 12.84
C ASN A 392 20.42 -6.61 14.24
N HIS A 393 20.27 -7.81 14.81
CA HIS A 393 19.47 -8.09 16.02
C HIS A 393 20.16 -9.06 17.00
N GLU A 394 21.50 -9.15 16.99
CA GLU A 394 22.28 -10.18 17.69
C GLU A 394 21.94 -10.30 19.18
N LEU A 395 21.93 -9.17 19.89
CA LEU A 395 21.65 -9.09 21.32
C LEU A 395 20.17 -9.26 21.66
N GLN A 396 19.26 -8.99 20.72
CA GLN A 396 17.81 -9.00 20.93
C GLN A 396 17.07 -9.54 19.69
N PRO A 397 17.08 -10.87 19.45
CA PRO A 397 16.49 -11.45 18.24
C PRO A 397 14.99 -11.17 18.02
N LEU A 398 14.25 -10.85 19.09
CA LEU A 398 12.84 -10.46 19.01
C LEU A 398 12.61 -9.10 18.33
N ASN A 399 13.63 -8.25 18.20
CA ASN A 399 13.54 -6.95 17.52
C ASN A 399 13.26 -7.11 16.01
N LEU A 400 13.52 -8.28 15.43
CA LEU A 400 13.07 -8.64 14.09
C LEU A 400 11.53 -8.63 13.95
N LEU A 401 10.80 -8.92 15.03
CA LEU A 401 9.33 -8.78 15.07
C LEU A 401 8.90 -7.31 15.15
N GLY A 402 9.69 -6.47 15.82
CA GLY A 402 9.54 -5.02 15.79
C GLY A 402 9.73 -4.46 14.38
N GLU A 403 10.76 -4.92 13.67
CA GLU A 403 10.99 -4.58 12.26
C GLU A 403 9.83 -5.03 11.35
N LEU A 404 9.30 -6.24 11.58
CA LEU A 404 8.10 -6.73 10.91
C LEU A 404 6.85 -5.87 11.18
N GLN A 405 6.68 -5.37 12.42
CA GLN A 405 5.61 -4.45 12.80
C GLN A 405 5.78 -3.06 12.18
N PHE A 406 6.99 -2.51 12.22
CA PHE A 406 7.32 -1.24 11.57
C PHE A 406 7.03 -1.29 10.07
N ALA A 407 7.48 -2.34 9.38
CA ALA A 407 7.20 -2.54 7.95
C ALA A 407 5.70 -2.59 7.65
N PHE A 408 4.92 -3.26 8.51
CA PHE A 408 3.47 -3.33 8.41
C PHE A 408 2.77 -1.99 8.65
N VAL A 409 3.21 -1.19 9.64
CA VAL A 409 2.67 0.16 9.91
C VAL A 409 2.98 1.11 8.75
N CYS A 410 4.22 1.09 8.24
CA CYS A 410 4.63 1.86 7.06
C CYS A 410 3.77 1.51 5.84
N PHE A 411 3.46 0.23 5.64
CA PHE A 411 2.56 -0.23 4.58
C PHE A 411 1.09 0.21 4.80
N LEU A 412 0.48 -0.19 5.92
CA LEU A 412 -0.95 -0.09 6.14
C LEU A 412 -1.42 1.34 6.45
N ILE A 413 -0.62 2.09 7.18
CA ILE A 413 -0.97 3.44 7.67
C ILE A 413 -0.22 4.51 6.89
N GLY A 414 1.08 4.29 6.66
CA GLY A 414 1.98 5.20 5.92
C GLY A 414 1.87 5.11 4.40
N ASN A 415 1.16 4.10 3.87
CA ASN A 415 0.98 3.83 2.43
C ASN A 415 2.28 3.58 1.67
N VAL A 416 3.34 3.18 2.37
CA VAL A 416 4.66 2.95 1.78
C VAL A 416 4.77 1.52 1.28
N TYR A 417 4.81 1.39 -0.05
CA TYR A 417 4.92 0.11 -0.74
C TYR A 417 6.20 -0.66 -0.42
N GLU A 418 7.33 0.02 -0.15
CA GLU A 418 8.57 -0.62 0.30
C GLU A 418 8.36 -1.39 1.61
N GLY A 419 7.54 -0.85 2.54
CA GLY A 419 7.15 -1.55 3.77
C GLY A 419 6.37 -2.85 3.49
N PHE A 420 5.55 -2.89 2.43
CA PHE A 420 4.82 -4.10 2.04
C PHE A 420 5.74 -5.19 1.49
N GLU A 421 6.66 -4.84 0.60
CA GLU A 421 7.60 -5.80 0.05
C GLU A 421 8.64 -6.26 1.09
N HIS A 422 9.03 -5.41 2.04
CA HIS A 422 9.88 -5.83 3.15
C HIS A 422 9.13 -6.75 4.14
N TRP A 423 7.90 -6.41 4.52
CA TRP A 423 7.03 -7.26 5.33
C TRP A 423 6.86 -8.66 4.71
N LYS A 424 6.62 -8.72 3.39
CA LYS A 424 6.61 -9.97 2.62
C LYS A 424 7.91 -10.77 2.73
N CYS A 425 9.06 -10.11 2.54
CA CYS A 425 10.37 -10.76 2.60
C CYS A 425 10.67 -11.31 4.00
N LEU A 426 10.36 -10.55 5.06
CA LEU A 426 10.49 -11.01 6.45
C LEU A 426 9.57 -12.18 6.78
N LEU A 427 8.30 -12.15 6.32
CA LEU A 427 7.40 -13.28 6.51
C LEU A 427 7.89 -14.53 5.78
N ALA A 428 8.31 -14.42 4.52
CA ALA A 428 8.87 -15.54 3.77
C ALA A 428 10.13 -16.10 4.46
N LEU A 429 11.01 -15.23 4.95
CA LEU A 429 12.21 -15.62 5.70
C LEU A 429 11.87 -16.41 6.97
N LEU A 430 11.01 -15.87 7.81
CA LEU A 430 10.63 -16.48 9.09
C LEU A 430 9.85 -17.79 8.89
N CYS A 431 8.87 -17.78 7.99
CA CYS A 431 7.97 -18.92 7.78
C CYS A 431 8.65 -20.11 7.08
N ARG A 432 9.71 -19.86 6.30
CA ARG A 432 10.50 -20.90 5.62
C ARG A 432 11.78 -21.30 6.36
N SER A 433 11.93 -20.89 7.61
CA SER A 433 13.08 -21.28 8.45
C SER A 433 12.67 -22.39 9.42
N GLU A 434 12.81 -23.65 8.98
CA GLU A 434 12.35 -24.84 9.71
C GLU A 434 13.19 -25.11 10.96
N GLU A 435 14.52 -25.17 10.83
CA GLU A 435 15.42 -25.40 11.97
C GLU A 435 15.39 -24.26 13.00
N ALA A 436 15.24 -23.02 12.53
CA ALA A 436 15.04 -21.86 13.42
C ALA A 436 13.75 -21.98 14.24
N MET A 437 12.70 -22.65 13.72
CA MET A 437 11.46 -22.88 14.46
C MET A 437 11.65 -23.85 15.64
N ARG A 438 12.58 -24.81 15.53
CA ARG A 438 12.97 -25.72 16.63
C ARG A 438 13.79 -24.98 17.69
N THR A 439 14.75 -24.17 17.25
CA THR A 439 15.76 -23.54 18.13
C THR A 439 15.31 -22.21 18.75
N ARG A 440 14.42 -21.45 18.10
CA ARG A 440 14.02 -20.08 18.51
C ARG A 440 12.53 -19.96 18.88
N LYS A 441 11.99 -20.88 19.68
CA LYS A 441 10.54 -20.97 20.01
C LYS A 441 9.85 -19.63 20.34
N GLU A 442 10.51 -18.73 21.08
CA GLU A 442 9.94 -17.44 21.50
C GLU A 442 9.73 -16.47 20.32
N LEU A 443 10.62 -16.51 19.32
CA LEU A 443 10.48 -15.73 18.09
C LEU A 443 9.21 -16.13 17.33
N TYR A 444 8.92 -17.43 17.26
CA TYR A 444 7.75 -17.97 16.56
C TYR A 444 6.45 -17.84 17.36
N LEU A 445 6.50 -17.97 18.69
CA LEU A 445 5.37 -17.62 19.57
C LEU A 445 5.01 -16.13 19.46
N GLY A 446 6.02 -15.26 19.35
CA GLY A 446 5.86 -13.83 19.08
C GLY A 446 5.30 -13.57 17.68
N LEU A 447 5.82 -14.23 16.64
CA LEU A 447 5.35 -14.10 15.26
C LEU A 447 3.87 -14.42 15.12
N ILE A 448 3.37 -15.49 15.76
CA ILE A 448 1.93 -15.81 15.75
C ILE A 448 1.12 -14.68 16.40
N ALA A 449 1.62 -14.08 17.49
CA ALA A 449 0.93 -12.97 18.15
C ALA A 449 0.89 -11.71 17.28
N VAL A 450 1.99 -11.37 16.61
CA VAL A 450 2.07 -10.24 15.68
C VAL A 450 1.14 -10.46 14.49
N LEU A 451 1.23 -11.62 13.82
CA LEU A 451 0.41 -11.94 12.66
C LEU A 451 -1.09 -12.01 12.98
N TYR A 452 -1.47 -12.48 14.17
CA TYR A 452 -2.87 -12.51 14.60
C TYR A 452 -3.49 -11.10 14.62
N HIS A 453 -2.78 -10.10 15.13
CA HIS A 453 -3.26 -8.71 15.14
C HIS A 453 -3.14 -8.05 13.75
N GLN A 454 -2.03 -8.23 13.05
CA GLN A 454 -1.82 -7.68 11.70
C GLN A 454 -2.87 -8.18 10.71
N LEU A 455 -3.07 -9.50 10.60
CA LEU A 455 -4.13 -10.09 9.78
C LEU A 455 -5.52 -9.84 10.37
N GLY A 456 -5.62 -9.43 11.64
CA GLY A 456 -6.81 -8.86 12.26
C GLY A 456 -7.37 -7.67 11.48
N GLU A 457 -6.49 -6.75 11.08
CA GLU A 457 -6.84 -5.46 10.48
C GLU A 457 -7.08 -5.48 8.97
N ILE A 458 -6.68 -6.54 8.28
CA ILE A 458 -6.80 -6.62 6.82
C ILE A 458 -8.20 -7.12 6.44
N PRO A 459 -8.95 -6.40 5.58
CA PRO A 459 -10.25 -6.86 5.09
C PRO A 459 -10.15 -8.21 4.37
N PRO A 460 -11.12 -9.14 4.53
CA PRO A 460 -11.08 -10.45 3.87
C PRO A 460 -10.90 -10.38 2.35
N ASP A 461 -11.51 -9.38 1.71
CA ASP A 461 -11.48 -9.19 0.25
C ASP A 461 -10.15 -8.61 -0.27
N PHE A 462 -9.28 -8.08 0.60
CA PHE A 462 -8.03 -7.43 0.20
C PHE A 462 -7.11 -8.37 -0.58
N PHE A 463 -7.04 -9.64 -0.16
CA PHE A 463 -6.25 -10.68 -0.82
C PHE A 463 -6.97 -11.39 -1.97
N VAL A 464 -8.26 -11.10 -2.18
CA VAL A 464 -9.08 -11.71 -3.24
C VAL A 464 -8.92 -10.98 -4.58
N ASP A 465 -8.81 -9.63 -4.57
CA ASP A 465 -8.88 -8.79 -5.79
C ASP A 465 -7.52 -8.17 -6.24
N ILE A 466 -6.49 -8.10 -5.38
CA ILE A 466 -5.29 -7.26 -5.65
C ILE A 466 -4.10 -8.05 -6.25
N VAL A 467 -4.02 -9.37 -6.03
CA VAL A 467 -2.88 -10.23 -6.46
C VAL A 467 -3.35 -11.57 -7.06
N SER A 468 -4.52 -11.55 -7.67
CA SER A 468 -5.39 -12.73 -7.95
C SER A 468 -4.86 -13.67 -9.04
N GLN A 469 -3.78 -14.39 -8.74
CA GLN A 469 -3.59 -15.83 -9.04
C GLN A 469 -2.61 -16.53 -8.05
N ASN A 470 -1.89 -15.79 -7.19
CA ASN A 470 -1.05 -16.37 -6.14
C ASN A 470 -1.07 -15.50 -4.87
N ASN A 471 -1.90 -15.84 -3.88
CA ASN A 471 -1.86 -15.19 -2.58
C ASN A 471 -0.62 -15.67 -1.81
N PHE A 472 0.44 -14.86 -1.83
CA PHE A 472 1.71 -15.20 -1.18
C PHE A 472 1.54 -15.53 0.31
N LEU A 473 0.55 -14.97 1.00
CA LEU A 473 0.30 -15.29 2.41
C LEU A 473 -0.20 -16.72 2.59
N THR A 474 -1.07 -17.21 1.71
CA THR A 474 -1.59 -18.58 1.82
C THR A 474 -0.44 -19.57 1.70
N THR A 475 0.43 -19.44 0.68
CA THR A 475 1.58 -20.33 0.50
C THR A 475 2.63 -20.16 1.60
N THR A 476 2.99 -18.92 1.97
CA THR A 476 3.97 -18.64 3.04
C THR A 476 3.51 -19.19 4.40
N LEU A 477 2.21 -19.13 4.71
CA LEU A 477 1.66 -19.66 5.95
C LEU A 477 1.42 -21.17 5.89
N GLN A 478 1.20 -21.74 4.69
CA GLN A 478 1.17 -23.20 4.50
C GLN A 478 2.53 -23.81 4.88
N ASP A 479 3.64 -23.26 4.36
CA ASP A 479 5.01 -23.61 4.78
C ASP A 479 5.16 -23.55 6.31
N PHE A 480 4.76 -22.41 6.92
CA PHE A 480 4.81 -22.21 8.37
C PHE A 480 4.04 -23.30 9.15
N PHE A 481 2.81 -23.64 8.74
CA PHE A 481 1.99 -24.61 9.46
C PHE A 481 2.49 -26.05 9.26
N GLN A 482 3.07 -26.36 8.09
CA GLN A 482 3.71 -27.64 7.83
C GLN A 482 4.92 -27.82 8.76
N PHE A 483 5.83 -26.85 8.79
CA PHE A 483 7.01 -26.88 9.66
C PHE A 483 6.64 -26.88 11.15
N ALA A 484 5.65 -26.08 11.58
CA ALA A 484 5.17 -26.04 12.97
C ALA A 484 4.56 -27.37 13.45
N SER A 485 4.07 -28.20 12.53
CA SER A 485 3.54 -29.54 12.81
C SER A 485 4.65 -30.61 12.85
N GLY A 486 5.86 -30.28 12.40
CA GLY A 486 6.97 -31.21 12.22
C GLY A 486 7.55 -31.80 13.52
N PRO A 487 8.41 -32.83 13.41
CA PRO A 487 9.13 -33.38 14.55
C PRO A 487 10.13 -32.36 15.11
N GLY A 488 10.34 -32.40 16.43
CA GLY A 488 11.24 -31.49 17.15
C GLY A 488 10.67 -30.12 17.53
N VAL A 489 9.53 -29.69 16.96
CA VAL A 489 8.90 -28.41 17.33
C VAL A 489 8.18 -28.49 18.68
N ASP A 490 8.43 -27.50 19.54
CA ASP A 490 7.86 -27.35 20.88
C ASP A 490 6.32 -27.51 20.91
N SER A 491 5.82 -28.24 21.91
CA SER A 491 4.40 -28.59 22.00
C SER A 491 3.46 -27.40 22.24
N THR A 492 3.96 -26.31 22.83
CA THR A 492 3.21 -25.06 23.04
C THR A 492 3.14 -24.27 21.74
N LEU A 493 4.26 -24.18 21.01
CA LEU A 493 4.31 -23.54 19.69
C LEU A 493 3.38 -24.25 18.70
N ARG A 494 3.46 -25.58 18.61
CA ARG A 494 2.57 -26.42 17.78
C ARG A 494 1.09 -26.15 18.05
N LYS A 495 0.65 -26.26 19.31
CA LYS A 495 -0.73 -25.97 19.73
C LYS A 495 -1.17 -24.54 19.43
N ARG A 496 -0.25 -23.57 19.44
CA ARG A 496 -0.55 -22.17 19.11
C ARG A 496 -0.66 -21.98 17.59
N ALA A 497 0.18 -22.65 16.81
CA ALA A 497 0.12 -22.67 15.35
C ALA A 497 -1.17 -23.33 14.83
N GLU A 498 -1.56 -24.49 15.38
CA GLU A 498 -2.83 -25.17 15.07
C GLU A 498 -4.05 -24.26 15.30
N LYS A 499 -4.12 -23.60 16.46
CA LYS A 499 -5.18 -22.62 16.77
C LYS A 499 -5.18 -21.43 15.82
N PHE A 500 -3.99 -20.97 15.41
CA PHE A 500 -3.84 -19.86 14.47
C PHE A 500 -4.28 -20.24 13.05
N LYS A 501 -3.89 -21.42 12.56
CA LYS A 501 -4.38 -22.03 11.30
C LYS A 501 -5.91 -22.08 11.29
N ALA A 502 -6.52 -22.68 12.31
CA ALA A 502 -7.97 -22.77 12.45
C ALA A 502 -8.67 -21.38 12.46
N HIS A 503 -8.05 -20.37 13.10
CA HIS A 503 -8.57 -19.00 13.07
C HIS A 503 -8.53 -18.40 11.65
N LEU A 504 -7.41 -18.53 10.93
CA LEU A 504 -7.26 -17.98 9.58
C LEU A 504 -8.16 -18.70 8.57
N THR A 505 -8.24 -20.04 8.61
CA THR A 505 -9.17 -20.81 7.79
C THR A 505 -10.62 -20.38 8.04
N LYS A 506 -11.02 -20.16 9.30
CA LYS A 506 -12.35 -19.63 9.61
C LYS A 506 -12.59 -18.20 9.12
N LYS A 507 -11.60 -17.30 9.28
CA LYS A 507 -11.75 -15.87 8.95
C LYS A 507 -11.72 -15.61 7.43
N PHE A 508 -10.76 -16.21 6.73
CA PHE A 508 -10.47 -15.94 5.32
C PHE A 508 -10.93 -17.03 4.35
N ARG A 509 -11.40 -18.18 4.86
CA ARG A 509 -11.74 -19.39 4.07
C ARG A 509 -10.53 -19.92 3.27
N TRP A 510 -9.33 -19.73 3.78
CA TRP A 510 -8.11 -20.32 3.22
C TRP A 510 -7.96 -21.76 3.65
N ASP A 511 -7.70 -22.62 2.67
CA ASP A 511 -7.22 -23.96 2.88
C ASP A 511 -5.68 -23.94 2.95
N PHE A 512 -5.10 -24.64 3.93
CA PHE A 512 -3.65 -24.83 4.08
C PHE A 512 -3.28 -26.32 4.15
N ASP A 513 -4.23 -27.21 3.84
CA ASP A 513 -4.05 -28.66 3.73
C ASP A 513 -4.22 -29.13 2.27
N ALA A 514 -4.72 -28.27 1.38
CA ALA A 514 -4.74 -28.51 -0.06
C ALA A 514 -3.32 -28.61 -0.64
N ASP A 515 -3.04 -29.72 -1.34
CA ASP A 515 -1.85 -29.87 -2.15
C ASP A 515 -1.82 -28.82 -3.28
N LEU A 516 -0.63 -28.29 -3.56
CA LEU A 516 -0.42 -27.44 -4.73
C LEU A 516 -0.29 -28.36 -5.96
N ASP A 517 -1.26 -28.31 -6.88
CA ASP A 517 -1.29 -29.13 -8.12
C ASP A 517 0.05 -29.13 -8.90
N ASP A 518 0.82 -28.03 -8.81
CA ASP A 518 2.16 -27.88 -9.42
C ASP A 518 3.21 -28.90 -8.92
N CYS A 519 2.95 -29.61 -7.80
CA CYS A 519 3.82 -30.66 -7.26
C CYS A 519 3.33 -32.09 -7.56
N ALA A 520 2.21 -32.26 -8.28
CA ALA A 520 1.74 -33.59 -8.67
C ALA A 520 2.75 -34.29 -9.62
N PRO A 521 3.00 -35.60 -9.46
CA PRO A 521 3.82 -36.33 -10.41
C PRO A 521 3.16 -36.33 -11.79
N VAL A 522 3.96 -36.14 -12.84
CA VAL A 522 3.47 -36.23 -14.22
C VAL A 522 3.04 -37.67 -14.49
N VAL A 523 1.73 -37.91 -14.49
CA VAL A 523 1.15 -39.21 -14.82
C VAL A 523 1.36 -39.45 -16.31
N VAL A 524 2.16 -40.47 -16.63
CA VAL A 524 2.39 -40.94 -18.00
C VAL A 524 1.57 -42.21 -18.19
N GLU A 525 0.59 -42.19 -19.10
CA GLU A 525 -0.09 -43.41 -19.52
C GLU A 525 0.90 -44.31 -20.28
N LEU A 526 1.08 -45.53 -19.77
CA LEU A 526 1.90 -46.54 -20.44
C LEU A 526 1.10 -47.17 -21.59
N PRO A 527 1.72 -47.51 -22.73
CA PRO A 527 1.07 -48.25 -23.80
C PRO A 527 0.51 -49.59 -23.30
N GLU A 528 -0.62 -50.02 -23.88
CA GLU A 528 -1.23 -51.32 -23.59
C GLU A 528 -0.19 -52.46 -23.76
N GLY A 529 0.03 -53.23 -22.70
CA GLY A 529 0.97 -54.35 -22.69
C GLY A 529 2.31 -54.12 -21.97
N VAL A 530 2.59 -52.93 -21.43
CA VAL A 530 3.75 -52.71 -20.56
C VAL A 530 3.43 -53.16 -19.13
N THR A 531 3.96 -54.32 -18.71
CA THR A 531 4.02 -54.71 -17.30
C THR A 531 5.19 -54.01 -16.62
N VAL A 532 4.95 -53.49 -15.41
CA VAL A 532 6.01 -53.02 -14.51
C VAL A 532 6.36 -54.20 -13.59
N ASP A 533 7.61 -54.64 -13.63
CA ASP A 533 8.16 -55.74 -12.81
C ASP A 533 8.23 -55.37 -11.31
#